data_AF-A0A1Q7E7E9-F1
#
_entry.id   AF-A0A1Q7E7E9-F1
#
_cell.length_a   1.000
_cell.length_b   1.000
_cell.length_c   1.000
_cell.angle_alpha   90.00
_cell.angle_beta   90.00
_cell.angle_gamma   90.00
#
_symmetry.space_group_name_H-M   'P 1'
#
loop_
_entity.id
_entity.type
_entity.pdbx_description
1 polymer ?
#
loop_
_entity_poly.entity_id
_entity_poly.type
_entity_poly.pdbx_seq_one_letter_code
_entity_poly.pdbx_strand_id
1 'polypeptide(L)'
;MSEEVYGPERAQRLVALLRALAERIQELDRTGRLLDAAPELQKLLGNARSELFHYEVRSTYDTPDVAESRRIVEEAMGGGDLSLDDPDDDEPWRGDTLA
;
A
#
# COMPACT_ATOMS: atom_id res chain seq x y z
N MET A 1 -2.24 7.40 -12.38
CA MET A 1 -1.04 6.77 -11.79
C MET A 1 -1.36 5.29 -11.71
N SER A 2 -0.70 4.44 -12.50
CA SER A 2 -0.98 3.00 -12.57
C SER A 2 -0.83 2.37 -11.18
N GLU A 3 -1.93 1.91 -10.58
CA GLU A 3 -1.94 1.14 -9.34
C GLU A 3 -1.21 -0.19 -9.59
N GLU A 4 0.08 -0.19 -9.27
CA GLU A 4 0.97 -1.32 -9.47
C GLU A 4 0.62 -2.40 -8.42
N VAL A 5 -0.21 -3.36 -8.83
CA VAL A 5 -0.53 -4.59 -8.07
C VAL A 5 0.76 -5.15 -7.49
N TYR A 6 0.73 -5.60 -6.23
CA TYR A 6 1.87 -6.23 -5.56
C TYR A 6 2.42 -7.41 -6.36
N GLY A 7 3.35 -7.13 -7.26
CA GLY A 7 3.84 -8.10 -8.23
C GLY A 7 4.87 -9.06 -7.62
N PRO A 8 5.05 -10.24 -8.25
CA PRO A 8 6.03 -11.24 -7.80
C PRO A 8 7.46 -10.69 -7.69
N GLU A 9 7.80 -9.68 -8.47
CA GLU A 9 9.11 -9.02 -8.42
C GLU A 9 9.38 -8.34 -7.08
N ARG A 10 8.37 -7.76 -6.42
CA ARG A 10 8.56 -7.04 -5.16
C ARG A 10 8.83 -8.02 -4.02
N ALA A 11 8.15 -9.16 -4.02
CA ALA A 11 8.45 -10.26 -3.12
C ALA A 11 9.88 -10.80 -3.33
N GLN A 12 10.32 -10.96 -4.58
CA GLN A 12 11.69 -11.38 -4.88
C GLN A 12 12.73 -10.36 -4.38
N ARG A 13 12.47 -9.05 -4.55
CA ARG A 13 13.32 -7.99 -4.00
C ARG A 13 13.41 -8.04 -2.48
N LEU A 14 12.30 -8.27 -1.79
CA LEU A 14 12.30 -8.44 -0.32
C LEU A 14 13.13 -9.65 0.10
N VAL A 15 12.96 -10.80 -0.57
CA VAL A 15 13.79 -11.99 -0.30
C VAL A 15 15.27 -11.70 -0.51
N ALA A 16 15.64 -10.98 -1.58
CA ALA A 16 17.01 -10.59 -1.84
C ALA A 16 17.57 -9.67 -0.73
N LEU A 17 16.78 -8.70 -0.27
CA LEU A 17 17.14 -7.81 0.84
C LEU A 17 17.40 -8.60 2.13
N LEU A 18 16.54 -9.57 2.46
CA LEU A 18 16.69 -10.39 3.67
C LEU A 18 17.94 -11.28 3.60
N ARG A 19 18.25 -11.84 2.43
CA ARG A 19 19.48 -12.62 2.20
C ARG A 19 20.72 -11.76 2.36
N ALA A 20 20.73 -10.56 1.77
CA ALA A 20 21.85 -9.62 1.91
C ALA A 20 22.09 -9.20 3.37
N LEU A 21 21.02 -8.98 4.13
CA LEU A 21 21.12 -8.71 5.58
C LEU A 21 21.75 -9.89 6.33
N ALA A 22 21.30 -11.12 6.05
CA ALA A 22 21.86 -12.32 6.68
C ALA A 22 23.35 -12.50 6.36
N GLU A 23 23.74 -12.33 5.09
CA GLU A 23 25.15 -12.38 4.66
C GLU A 23 26.00 -11.34 5.40
N ARG A 24 25.49 -10.11 5.55
CA ARG A 24 26.20 -9.04 6.26
C ARG A 24 26.40 -9.35 7.74
N ILE A 25 25.37 -9.90 8.41
CA ILE A 25 25.48 -10.34 9.80
C ILE A 25 26.55 -11.43 9.94
N GLN A 26 26.56 -12.43 9.05
CA GLN A 26 27.55 -13.50 9.08
C GLN A 26 28.98 -13.02 8.79
N GLU A 27 29.17 -12.03 7.93
CA GLU A 27 30.47 -11.40 7.70
C GLU A 27 30.98 -10.67 8.95
N LEU A 28 30.12 -9.89 9.60
CA LEU A 28 30.46 -9.16 10.81
C LEU A 28 30.76 -10.10 11.99
N ASP A 29 30.04 -11.20 12.11
CA ASP A 29 30.29 -12.23 13.12
C ASP A 29 31.65 -12.92 12.89
N ARG A 30 31.93 -13.36 11.65
CA ARG A 30 33.22 -13.98 11.30
C ARG A 30 34.44 -13.09 11.57
N THR A 31 34.25 -11.77 11.50
CA THR A 31 35.32 -10.79 11.74
C THR A 31 35.37 -10.29 13.19
N GLY A 32 34.46 -10.74 14.06
CA GLY A 32 34.37 -10.32 15.46
C GLY A 32 33.89 -8.88 15.64
N ARG A 33 33.25 -8.30 14.61
CA ARG A 33 32.86 -6.88 14.54
C ARG A 33 31.36 -6.66 14.69
N LEU A 34 30.61 -7.68 15.08
CA LEU A 34 29.14 -7.65 15.11
C LEU A 34 28.60 -6.49 15.97
N LEU A 35 29.20 -6.26 17.15
CA LEU A 35 28.80 -5.17 18.03
C LEU A 35 29.36 -3.80 17.59
N ASP A 36 30.53 -3.77 16.96
CA ASP A 36 31.13 -2.54 16.44
C ASP A 36 30.28 -1.92 15.31
N ALA A 37 29.55 -2.77 14.57
CA ALA A 37 28.67 -2.38 13.48
C ALA A 37 27.23 -2.08 13.93
N ALA A 38 26.95 -1.91 15.23
CA ALA A 38 25.60 -1.70 15.74
C ALA A 38 24.80 -0.59 15.02
N PRO A 39 25.34 0.61 14.70
CA PRO A 39 24.60 1.63 13.97
C PRO A 39 24.24 1.23 12.52
N GLU A 40 25.09 0.43 11.87
CA GLU A 40 24.82 -0.11 10.53
C GLU A 40 23.69 -1.14 10.59
N LEU A 41 23.80 -2.10 11.51
CA LEU A 41 22.81 -3.16 11.71
C LEU A 41 21.43 -2.59 12.06
N GLN A 42 21.36 -1.56 12.92
CA GLN A 42 20.09 -0.90 13.25
C GLN A 42 19.41 -0.31 12.00
N LYS A 43 20.16 0.31 11.09
CA LYS A 43 19.62 0.85 9.84
C LYS A 43 19.11 -0.27 8.92
N LEU A 44 19.90 -1.32 8.74
CA LEU A 44 19.51 -2.44 7.88
C LEU A 44 18.27 -3.18 8.41
N LEU A 45 18.22 -3.43 9.73
CA LEU A 45 17.06 -4.03 10.38
C LEU A 45 15.83 -3.13 10.30
N GLY A 46 15.99 -1.81 10.44
CA GLY A 46 14.92 -0.84 10.28
C GLY A 46 14.32 -0.87 8.88
N ASN A 47 15.17 -0.91 7.85
CA ASN A 47 14.75 -1.01 6.44
C ASN A 47 14.04 -2.34 6.17
N ALA A 48 14.62 -3.46 6.61
CA ALA A 48 14.02 -4.79 6.46
C ALA A 48 12.64 -4.87 7.11
N ARG A 49 12.50 -4.31 8.33
CA ARG A 49 11.23 -4.23 9.05
C ARG A 49 10.19 -3.42 8.27
N SER A 50 10.56 -2.28 7.70
CA SER A 50 9.63 -1.45 6.92
C SER A 50 9.13 -2.18 5.68
N GLU A 51 10.03 -2.84 4.94
CA GLU A 51 9.65 -3.59 3.73
C GLU A 51 8.80 -4.83 4.06
N LEU A 52 9.10 -5.54 5.16
CA LEU A 52 8.27 -6.64 5.66
C LEU A 52 6.85 -6.16 6.02
N PHE A 53 6.73 -5.00 6.68
CA PHE A 53 5.43 -4.42 7.00
C PHE A 53 4.65 -4.07 5.73
N HIS A 54 5.30 -3.46 4.73
CA HIS A 54 4.68 -3.18 3.44
C HIS A 54 4.24 -4.45 2.71
N TYR A 55 5.05 -5.52 2.77
CA TYR A 55 4.69 -6.82 2.25
C TYR A 55 3.47 -7.41 2.97
N GLU A 56 3.44 -7.40 4.29
CA GLU A 56 2.33 -7.98 5.07
C GLU A 56 1.01 -7.24 4.84
N VAL A 57 1.04 -5.91 4.88
CA VAL A 57 -0.14 -5.07 4.63
C VAL A 57 -0.63 -5.29 3.20
N ARG A 58 0.23 -5.25 2.18
CA ARG A 58 -0.23 -5.41 0.80
C ARG A 58 -0.56 -6.85 0.43
N SER A 59 0.12 -7.84 0.99
CA SER A 59 -0.27 -9.25 0.83
C SER A 59 -1.68 -9.51 1.38
N THR A 60 -2.16 -8.67 2.31
CA THR A 60 -3.49 -8.81 2.92
C THR A 60 -4.56 -7.97 2.19
N TYR A 61 -4.21 -6.80 1.66
CA TYR A 61 -5.18 -5.83 1.13
C TYR A 61 -5.06 -5.53 -0.38
N ASP A 62 -4.02 -6.01 -1.04
CA ASP A 62 -3.72 -5.77 -2.46
C ASP A 62 -4.07 -7.04 -3.27
N THR A 63 -5.27 -7.58 -3.03
CA THR A 63 -5.82 -8.72 -3.79
C THR A 63 -6.48 -8.23 -5.08
N PRO A 64 -6.56 -9.08 -6.13
CA PRO A 64 -7.24 -8.75 -7.37
C PRO A 64 -8.66 -8.20 -7.14
N ASP A 65 -9.38 -8.78 -6.18
CA ASP A 65 -10.76 -8.40 -5.82
C ASP A 65 -10.86 -6.98 -5.25
N VAL A 66 -9.85 -6.53 -4.47
CA VAL A 66 -9.81 -5.16 -3.92
C VAL A 66 -9.41 -4.16 -4.99
N ALA A 67 -8.49 -4.52 -5.89
CA ALA A 67 -8.14 -3.70 -7.05
C ALA A 67 -9.33 -3.55 -8.04
N GLU A 68 -10.10 -4.61 -8.24
CA GLU A 68 -11.33 -4.58 -9.03
C GLU A 68 -12.41 -3.73 -8.36
N SER A 69 -12.62 -3.90 -7.05
CA SER A 69 -13.56 -3.07 -6.28
C SER A 69 -13.21 -1.58 -6.35
N ARG A 70 -11.92 -1.22 -6.24
CA ARG A 70 -11.46 0.18 -6.41
C ARG A 70 -11.70 0.69 -7.82
N ARG A 71 -11.40 -0.11 -8.86
CA ARG A 71 -11.65 0.26 -10.25
C ARG A 71 -13.13 0.53 -10.49
N ILE A 72 -14.03 -0.31 -9.97
CA ILE A 72 -15.49 -0.12 -10.08
C ILE A 72 -15.91 1.20 -9.41
N VAL A 73 -15.37 1.51 -8.23
CA VAL A 73 -15.66 2.75 -7.51
C VAL A 73 -15.11 3.97 -8.27
N GLU A 74 -13.89 3.91 -8.80
CA GLU A 74 -13.31 4.98 -9.63
C GLU A 74 -14.08 5.20 -10.94
N GLU A 75 -14.51 4.13 -11.60
CA GLU A 75 -15.34 4.19 -12.81
C GLU A 75 -16.71 4.85 -12.50
N ALA A 76 -17.33 4.47 -11.38
CA ALA A 76 -18.58 5.07 -10.91
C ALA A 76 -18.42 6.56 -10.52
N MET A 77 -17.28 6.95 -9.94
CA MET A 77 -16.98 8.35 -9.61
C MET A 77 -16.58 9.18 -10.84
N GLY A 78 -15.95 8.57 -11.85
CA GLY A 78 -15.49 9.22 -13.07
C GLY A 78 -16.59 9.42 -14.13
N GLY A 79 -17.71 8.69 -14.02
CA GLY A 79 -18.88 8.82 -14.89
C GLY A 79 -19.87 9.92 -14.49
N GLY A 80 -19.56 10.72 -13.47
CA GLY A 80 -20.45 11.72 -12.91
C GLY A 80 -20.31 13.12 -13.51
N ASP A 81 -20.59 13.29 -14.81
CA ASP A 81 -21.40 14.44 -15.22
C ASP A 81 -22.86 14.08 -14.93
N LEU A 82 -23.18 13.92 -13.64
CA LEU A 82 -24.56 14.01 -13.21
C LEU A 82 -24.88 15.49 -13.24
N SER A 83 -25.22 16.00 -14.42
CA SER A 83 -26.02 17.20 -14.57
C SER A 83 -27.32 16.97 -13.81
N LEU A 84 -27.29 17.21 -12.50
CA LEU A 84 -28.45 17.35 -11.62
C LEU A 84 -29.13 18.70 -11.90
N ASP A 85 -29.34 18.99 -13.17
CA ASP A 85 -30.17 20.08 -13.65
C ASP A 85 -31.26 19.42 -14.48
N ASP A 86 -32.10 18.64 -13.80
CA ASP A 86 -33.44 18.36 -14.28
C ASP A 86 -34.33 19.48 -13.73
N PRO A 87 -34.76 20.46 -14.55
CA PRO A 87 -35.48 21.63 -14.07
C PRO A 87 -36.95 21.37 -13.71
N ASP A 88 -37.38 20.11 -13.55
CA ASP A 88 -38.77 19.74 -13.25
C ASP A 88 -38.92 18.82 -12.01
N ASP A 89 -38.20 19.10 -10.92
CA ASP A 89 -38.24 18.30 -9.70
C ASP A 89 -39.09 18.96 -8.58
N ASP A 90 -40.42 19.01 -8.80
CA ASP A 90 -41.46 19.31 -7.82
C ASP A 90 -41.65 18.13 -6.84
N GLU A 91 -40.62 17.84 -6.04
CA GLU A 91 -40.65 16.74 -5.08
C GLU A 91 -41.02 17.20 -3.64
N PRO A 92 -42.04 16.58 -3.01
CA PRO A 92 -42.74 17.10 -1.82
C PRO A 92 -42.01 16.89 -0.48
N TRP A 93 -40.79 16.36 -0.47
CA TRP A 93 -40.00 16.13 0.75
C TRP A 93 -39.00 17.25 1.07
N ARG A 94 -38.87 18.27 0.22
CA ARG A 94 -38.24 19.54 0.62
C ARG A 94 -39.25 20.33 1.43
N GLY A 95 -39.44 19.90 2.67
CA GLY A 95 -40.40 20.45 3.61
C GLY A 95 -40.35 21.98 3.65
N ASP A 96 -41.48 22.56 3.29
CA ASP A 96 -41.84 23.94 3.51
C ASP A 96 -41.63 24.28 4.99
N THR A 97 -40.63 25.10 5.30
CA THR A 97 -40.62 25.81 6.59
C THR A 97 -41.12 27.22 6.33
N LEU A 98 -42.43 27.32 6.10
CA LEU A 98 -43.20 28.54 6.24
C LEU A 98 -44.23 28.36 7.36
N ALA A 99 -43.88 28.88 8.54
CA ALA A 99 -44.73 29.73 9.38
C ALA A 99 -43.90 30.29 10.54
#